data_AF-A0AA45W7P1-F1
#
_entry.id   AF-A0AA45W7P1-F1
#
_cell.length_a   1.000
_cell.length_b   1.000
_cell.length_c   1.000
_cell.angle_alpha   90.00
_cell.angle_beta   90.00
_cell.angle_gamma   90.00
#
_symmetry.space_group_name_H-M   'P 1'
#
loop_
_entity.id
_entity.type
_entity.pdbx_description
1 polymer ?
#
loop_
_entity_poly.entity_id
_entity_poly.type
_entity_poly.pdbx_seq_one_letter_code
_entity_poly.pdbx_strand_id
1 'polypeptide(L)'
;MVTETQRQKRNPVWTRDELLLALDYYFRHPRENPDPSKPSVQELTGQIGRVAKALGITGSDTLRNANGVSMKLLNFRRHDSYYQSKHQVGLQRGNRLEAEVWKEFENRQHDLRRIVANIVRAAASEEIPSPGEDDFEAPEGRLLVRIHRSRERNRRLIERKKASALNKDGCLVCEVCGFNFEAVYGERGRGFIECHHTLPVSLLECGATTKLRDLALVCANCHRMIHASRPWWTLEQARAALGHA
;
A
#
# COMPACT_ATOMS: atom_id res chain seq x y z
N MET A 1 -35.05 21.91 -27.22
CA MET A 1 -33.88 21.89 -26.30
C MET A 1 -33.99 20.62 -25.48
N VAL A 2 -33.21 19.58 -25.83
CA VAL A 2 -33.24 18.29 -25.12
C VAL A 2 -32.41 18.48 -23.86
N THR A 3 -33.04 18.26 -22.71
CA THR A 3 -32.41 18.33 -21.39
C THR A 3 -31.33 17.25 -21.29
N GLU A 4 -30.11 17.71 -21.02
CA GLU A 4 -28.92 16.91 -20.82
C GLU A 4 -29.17 15.96 -19.64
N THR A 5 -29.57 14.73 -19.97
CA THR A 5 -29.90 13.70 -18.99
C THR A 5 -28.64 13.44 -18.17
N GLN A 6 -28.72 13.69 -16.85
CA GLN A 6 -27.67 13.36 -15.88
C GLN A 6 -27.23 11.90 -16.08
N ARG A 7 -26.15 11.72 -16.83
CA ARG A 7 -25.56 10.41 -17.07
C ARG A 7 -25.03 9.94 -15.73
N GLN A 8 -25.75 9.01 -15.07
CA GLN A 8 -25.32 8.43 -13.79
C GLN A 8 -23.85 8.01 -13.91
N LYS A 9 -22.99 8.72 -13.18
CA LYS A 9 -21.55 8.47 -13.19
C LYS A 9 -21.34 7.03 -12.72
N ARG A 10 -20.92 6.14 -13.63
CA ARG A 10 -20.65 4.73 -13.32
C ARG A 10 -19.63 4.68 -12.19
N ASN A 11 -19.94 3.91 -11.14
CA ASN A 11 -19.03 3.81 -9.99
C ASN A 11 -17.66 3.26 -10.42
N PRO A 12 -16.56 3.80 -9.87
CA PRO A 12 -15.22 3.31 -10.13
C PRO A 12 -15.02 1.84 -9.75
N VAL A 13 -14.07 1.20 -10.43
CA VAL A 13 -13.67 -0.19 -10.14
C VAL A 13 -13.16 -0.32 -8.70
N TRP A 14 -13.27 -1.53 -8.15
CA TRP A 14 -12.73 -1.85 -6.82
C TRP A 14 -11.20 -1.82 -6.86
N THR A 15 -10.61 -1.01 -6.00
CA THR A 15 -9.17 -0.94 -5.84
C THR A 15 -8.67 -2.11 -5.02
N ARG A 16 -7.35 -2.34 -5.10
CA ARG A 16 -6.68 -3.35 -4.29
C ARG A 16 -6.87 -3.10 -2.79
N ASP A 17 -6.68 -1.87 -2.31
CA ASP A 17 -6.84 -1.50 -0.89
C ASP A 17 -8.23 -1.92 -0.36
N GLU A 18 -9.29 -1.64 -1.12
CA GLU A 18 -10.66 -1.99 -0.75
C GLU A 18 -10.91 -3.51 -0.75
N LEU A 19 -10.29 -4.25 -1.68
CA LEU A 19 -10.37 -5.70 -1.71
C LEU A 19 -9.59 -6.38 -0.58
N LEU A 20 -8.48 -5.80 -0.12
CA LEU A 20 -7.73 -6.31 1.02
C LEU A 20 -8.56 -6.21 2.31
N LEU A 21 -9.28 -5.10 2.52
CA LEU A 21 -10.22 -4.96 3.64
C LEU A 21 -11.32 -6.03 3.60
N ALA A 22 -11.93 -6.24 2.42
CA ALA A 22 -12.95 -7.26 2.25
C ALA A 22 -12.40 -8.68 2.46
N LEU A 23 -11.20 -8.97 1.97
CA LEU A 23 -10.56 -10.28 2.14
C LEU A 23 -10.20 -10.57 3.60
N ASP A 24 -9.66 -9.58 4.32
CA ASP A 24 -9.37 -9.73 5.76
C ASP A 24 -10.65 -10.02 6.55
N TYR A 25 -11.73 -9.28 6.28
CA TYR A 25 -13.02 -9.55 6.89
C TYR A 25 -13.50 -10.98 6.59
N TYR A 26 -13.39 -11.43 5.33
CA TYR A 26 -13.80 -12.78 4.93
C TYR A 26 -13.04 -13.86 5.73
N PHE A 27 -11.72 -13.73 5.86
CA PHE A 27 -10.93 -14.69 6.63
C PHE A 27 -11.20 -14.65 8.14
N ARG A 28 -11.64 -13.51 8.68
CA ARG A 28 -11.99 -13.37 10.11
C ARG A 28 -13.37 -13.91 10.45
N HIS A 29 -14.26 -14.06 9.47
CA HIS A 29 -15.63 -14.55 9.64
C HIS A 29 -15.86 -15.78 8.74
N PRO A 30 -15.06 -16.85 8.91
CA PRO A 30 -15.16 -18.01 8.06
C PRO A 30 -16.55 -18.62 8.19
N ARG A 31 -17.14 -18.95 7.04
CA ARG A 31 -18.46 -19.61 6.92
C ARG A 31 -19.66 -18.75 7.28
N GLU A 32 -19.47 -17.48 7.63
CA GLU A 32 -20.58 -16.57 7.81
C GLU A 32 -21.18 -16.12 6.47
N ASN A 33 -22.50 -15.98 6.43
CA ASN A 33 -23.15 -15.33 5.29
C ASN A 33 -23.00 -13.81 5.41
N PRO A 34 -22.43 -13.12 4.39
CA PRO A 34 -22.25 -11.67 4.41
C PRO A 34 -23.56 -10.98 4.07
N ASP A 35 -24.49 -10.94 5.02
CA ASP A 35 -25.76 -10.24 4.87
C ASP A 35 -25.52 -8.71 4.97
N PRO A 36 -25.95 -7.91 3.98
CA PRO A 36 -25.80 -6.46 4.00
C PRO A 36 -26.39 -5.78 5.24
N SER A 37 -27.41 -6.36 5.87
CA SER A 37 -28.06 -5.80 7.07
C SER A 37 -27.26 -6.03 8.36
N LYS A 38 -26.27 -6.92 8.35
CA LYS A 38 -25.48 -7.23 9.55
C LYS A 38 -24.66 -6.01 10.01
N PRO A 39 -24.63 -5.71 11.32
CA PRO A 39 -23.80 -4.64 11.87
C PRO A 39 -22.32 -4.74 11.47
N SER A 40 -21.75 -5.94 11.45
CA SER A 40 -20.35 -6.16 11.07
C SER A 40 -20.06 -5.88 9.59
N VAL A 41 -21.03 -6.14 8.70
CA VAL A 41 -20.93 -5.80 7.27
C VAL A 41 -21.09 -4.29 7.06
N GLN A 42 -21.98 -3.65 7.82
CA GLN A 42 -22.14 -2.19 7.82
C GLN A 42 -20.87 -1.48 8.30
N GLU A 43 -20.21 -2.01 9.33
CA GLU A 43 -18.92 -1.50 9.81
C GLU A 43 -17.84 -1.60 8.72
N LEU A 44 -17.69 -2.78 8.09
CA LEU A 44 -16.77 -2.97 6.97
C LEU A 44 -17.07 -2.00 5.83
N THR A 45 -18.35 -1.79 5.51
CA THR A 45 -18.80 -0.84 4.49
C THR A 45 -18.32 0.57 4.80
N GLY A 46 -18.45 1.01 6.06
CA GLY A 46 -17.93 2.30 6.53
C GLY A 46 -16.40 2.41 6.41
N GLN A 47 -15.65 1.35 6.73
CA GLN A 47 -14.19 1.31 6.57
C GLN A 47 -13.78 1.43 5.11
N ILE A 48 -14.38 0.65 4.21
CA ILE A 48 -14.13 0.68 2.76
C ILE A 48 -14.49 2.08 2.20
N GLY A 49 -15.60 2.67 2.64
CA GLY A 49 -16.00 4.02 2.25
C GLY A 49 -14.96 5.09 2.64
N ARG A 50 -14.38 4.99 3.85
CA ARG A 50 -13.29 5.88 4.28
C ARG A 50 -12.04 5.72 3.41
N VAL A 51 -11.66 4.49 3.07
CA VAL A 51 -10.54 4.21 2.17
C VAL A 51 -10.80 4.79 0.78
N ALA A 52 -12.00 4.60 0.22
CA ALA A 52 -12.39 5.16 -1.07
C ALA A 52 -12.26 6.69 -1.07
N LYS A 53 -12.76 7.36 -0.02
CA LYS A 53 -12.65 8.81 0.17
C LYS A 53 -11.19 9.27 0.26
N ALA A 54 -10.36 8.58 1.05
CA ALA A 54 -8.93 8.84 1.18
C ALA A 54 -8.18 8.73 -0.15
N LEU A 55 -8.63 7.83 -1.04
CA LEU A 55 -8.08 7.68 -2.38
C LEU A 55 -8.60 8.73 -3.38
N GLY A 56 -9.54 9.59 -2.99
CA GLY A 56 -10.18 10.58 -3.86
C GLY A 56 -11.23 9.97 -4.80
N ILE A 57 -11.70 8.75 -4.50
CA ILE A 57 -12.68 8.05 -5.32
C ILE A 57 -14.06 8.66 -5.07
N THR A 58 -14.68 9.14 -6.14
CA THR A 58 -16.05 9.68 -6.13
C THR A 58 -16.95 8.83 -7.03
N GLY A 59 -18.25 8.78 -6.71
CA GLY A 59 -19.21 7.92 -7.40
C GLY A 59 -20.64 8.31 -7.06
N SER A 60 -21.59 7.48 -7.49
CA SER A 60 -23.01 7.62 -7.16
C SER A 60 -23.32 7.20 -5.72
N ASP A 61 -24.57 7.36 -5.29
CA ASP A 61 -25.07 6.98 -3.95
C ASP A 61 -24.91 5.48 -3.62
N THR A 62 -24.62 4.65 -4.63
CA THR A 62 -24.37 3.22 -4.46
C THR A 62 -22.88 2.87 -4.32
N LEU A 63 -21.99 3.87 -4.33
CA LEU A 63 -20.55 3.67 -4.23
C LEU A 63 -20.21 2.95 -2.93
N ARG A 64 -19.65 1.74 -3.07
CA ARG A 64 -19.21 0.90 -1.94
C ARG A 64 -20.28 0.68 -0.87
N ASN A 65 -21.55 0.59 -1.28
CA ASN A 65 -22.65 0.26 -0.36
C ASN A 65 -22.57 -1.18 0.16
N ALA A 66 -23.36 -1.49 1.19
CA ALA A 66 -23.34 -2.80 1.87
C ALA A 66 -23.65 -3.98 0.94
N ASN A 67 -24.52 -3.78 -0.06
CA ASN A 67 -24.79 -4.79 -1.10
C ASN A 67 -23.54 -5.06 -1.94
N GLY A 68 -22.86 -4.02 -2.40
CA GLY A 68 -21.61 -4.14 -3.15
C GLY A 68 -20.52 -4.85 -2.36
N VAL A 69 -20.37 -4.52 -1.08
CA VAL A 69 -19.43 -5.19 -0.16
C VAL A 69 -19.77 -6.67 -0.02
N SER A 70 -21.04 -6.99 0.24
CA SER A 70 -21.51 -8.37 0.38
C SER A 70 -21.25 -9.21 -0.86
N MET A 71 -21.48 -8.62 -2.05
CA MET A 71 -21.15 -9.28 -3.32
C MET A 71 -19.65 -9.56 -3.48
N LYS A 72 -18.77 -8.69 -2.98
CA LYS A 72 -17.31 -8.94 -2.98
C LYS A 72 -16.93 -10.07 -2.04
N LEU A 73 -17.53 -10.13 -0.85
CA LEU A 73 -17.33 -11.22 0.09
C LEU A 73 -17.79 -12.56 -0.50
N LEU A 74 -18.94 -12.58 -1.17
CA LEU A 74 -19.43 -13.77 -1.89
C LEU A 74 -18.54 -14.16 -3.07
N ASN A 75 -17.90 -13.20 -3.75
CA ASN A 75 -16.94 -13.51 -4.80
C ASN A 75 -15.70 -14.25 -4.27
N PHE A 76 -15.23 -13.96 -3.06
CA PHE A 76 -14.10 -14.70 -2.47
C PHE A 76 -14.45 -16.15 -2.13
N ARG A 77 -15.72 -16.43 -1.83
CA ARG A 77 -16.21 -17.80 -1.54
C ARG A 77 -15.86 -18.82 -2.62
N ARG A 78 -15.74 -18.40 -3.89
CA ARG A 78 -15.36 -19.29 -4.99
C ARG A 78 -13.92 -19.78 -4.94
N HIS A 79 -13.05 -19.08 -4.20
CA HIS A 79 -11.65 -19.45 -4.02
C HIS A 79 -11.44 -20.27 -2.74
N ASP A 80 -12.46 -20.35 -1.88
CA ASP A 80 -12.41 -21.08 -0.62
C ASP A 80 -12.58 -22.60 -0.83
N SER A 81 -11.53 -23.35 -0.47
CA SER A 81 -11.49 -24.81 -0.59
C SER A 81 -12.65 -25.52 0.10
N TYR A 82 -13.16 -24.99 1.22
CA TYR A 82 -14.31 -25.55 1.93
C TYR A 82 -15.57 -25.52 1.04
N TYR A 83 -15.87 -24.37 0.44
CA TYR A 83 -17.05 -24.20 -0.40
C TYR A 83 -16.90 -24.86 -1.78
N GLN A 84 -15.68 -24.93 -2.30
CA GLN A 84 -15.37 -25.72 -3.49
C GLN A 84 -15.68 -27.20 -3.28
N SER A 85 -15.23 -27.79 -2.16
CA SER A 85 -15.48 -29.21 -1.84
C SER A 85 -16.96 -29.57 -1.70
N LYS A 86 -17.80 -28.58 -1.38
CA LYS A 86 -19.25 -28.73 -1.22
C LYS A 86 -20.04 -28.34 -2.47
N HIS A 87 -19.39 -27.91 -3.56
CA HIS A 87 -20.03 -27.32 -4.73
C HIS A 87 -20.97 -26.14 -4.39
N GLN A 88 -20.66 -25.39 -3.32
CA GLN A 88 -21.46 -24.30 -2.77
C GLN A 88 -20.76 -22.93 -2.87
N VAL A 89 -20.00 -22.74 -3.94
CA VAL A 89 -19.22 -21.51 -4.19
C VAL A 89 -20.08 -20.27 -4.46
N GLY A 90 -21.34 -20.45 -4.88
CA GLY A 90 -22.24 -19.34 -5.21
C GLY A 90 -21.86 -18.66 -6.53
N LEU A 91 -21.39 -17.40 -6.46
CA LEU A 91 -21.10 -16.57 -7.64
C LEU A 91 -19.87 -17.05 -8.40
N GLN A 92 -20.06 -17.39 -9.68
CA GLN A 92 -19.02 -18.00 -10.54
C GLN A 92 -18.14 -16.97 -11.27
N ARG A 93 -18.52 -15.69 -11.25
CA ARG A 93 -17.82 -14.62 -11.99
C ARG A 93 -17.32 -13.54 -11.04
N GLY A 94 -16.15 -12.99 -11.32
CA GLY A 94 -15.68 -11.76 -10.67
C GLY A 94 -14.40 -11.23 -11.27
N ASN A 95 -13.80 -10.28 -10.57
CA ASN A 95 -12.67 -9.52 -11.08
C ASN A 95 -11.37 -10.31 -10.94
N ARG A 96 -10.45 -10.17 -11.90
CA ARG A 96 -9.09 -10.72 -11.87
C ARG A 96 -8.36 -10.35 -10.57
N LEU A 97 -8.51 -9.10 -10.12
CA LEU A 97 -7.85 -8.61 -8.91
C LEU A 97 -8.30 -9.36 -7.64
N GLU A 98 -9.54 -9.86 -7.58
CA GLU A 98 -10.03 -10.67 -6.46
C GLU A 98 -9.27 -12.01 -6.36
N ALA A 99 -8.98 -12.62 -7.50
CA ALA A 99 -8.20 -13.86 -7.54
C ALA A 99 -6.71 -13.61 -7.20
N GLU A 100 -6.17 -12.46 -7.60
CA GLU A 100 -4.79 -12.09 -7.29
C GLU A 100 -4.60 -11.86 -5.78
N VAL A 101 -5.45 -11.06 -5.14
CA VAL A 101 -5.35 -10.83 -3.69
C VAL A 101 -5.60 -12.10 -2.89
N TRP A 102 -6.50 -12.98 -3.34
CA TRP A 102 -6.72 -14.27 -2.69
C TRP A 102 -5.44 -15.12 -2.70
N LYS A 103 -4.87 -15.37 -3.88
CA LYS A 103 -3.66 -16.18 -4.05
C LYS A 103 -2.49 -15.64 -3.23
N GLU A 104 -2.39 -14.33 -3.10
CA GLU A 104 -1.32 -13.69 -2.34
C GLU A 104 -1.44 -13.92 -0.83
N PHE A 105 -2.66 -13.96 -0.29
CA PHE A 105 -2.89 -13.93 1.16
C PHE A 105 -3.57 -15.17 1.76
N GLU A 106 -3.99 -16.15 0.96
CA GLU A 106 -4.62 -17.40 1.45
C GLU A 106 -3.80 -18.09 2.56
N ASN A 107 -2.47 -18.07 2.41
CA ASN A 107 -1.51 -18.63 3.38
C ASN A 107 -0.74 -17.56 4.18
N ARG A 108 -1.12 -16.27 4.06
CA ARG A 108 -0.43 -15.13 4.68
C ARG A 108 -1.38 -14.18 5.41
N GLN A 109 -2.41 -14.73 6.05
CA GLN A 109 -3.47 -13.96 6.72
C GLN A 109 -2.95 -13.01 7.81
N HIS A 110 -1.85 -13.37 8.48
CA HIS A 110 -1.22 -12.48 9.46
C HIS A 110 -0.64 -11.21 8.81
N ASP A 111 0.01 -11.35 7.66
CA ASP A 111 0.53 -10.20 6.90
C ASP A 111 -0.61 -9.35 6.35
N LEU A 112 -1.67 -9.98 5.84
CA LEU A 112 -2.88 -9.28 5.38
C LEU A 112 -3.47 -8.40 6.49
N ARG A 113 -3.64 -8.95 7.70
CA ARG A 113 -4.18 -8.20 8.86
C ARG A 113 -3.35 -6.95 9.17
N ARG A 114 -2.02 -7.06 9.11
CA ARG A 114 -1.11 -5.93 9.35
C ARG A 114 -1.25 -4.87 8.27
N ILE A 115 -1.30 -5.29 7.01
CA ILE A 115 -1.50 -4.42 5.85
C ILE A 115 -2.84 -3.68 5.96
N VAL A 116 -3.93 -4.39 6.25
CA VAL A 116 -5.28 -3.81 6.41
C VAL A 116 -5.33 -2.83 7.58
N ALA A 117 -4.73 -3.15 8.72
CA ALA A 117 -4.65 -2.23 9.86
C ALA A 117 -3.94 -0.92 9.47
N ASN A 118 -2.87 -1.01 8.69
CA ASN A 118 -2.15 0.16 8.18
C ASN A 118 -2.99 0.98 7.19
N ILE A 119 -3.73 0.33 6.28
CA ILE A 119 -4.65 0.99 5.34
C ILE A 119 -5.76 1.74 6.10
N VAL A 120 -6.40 1.08 7.07
CA VAL A 120 -7.50 1.69 7.85
C VAL A 120 -7.00 2.89 8.64
N ARG A 121 -5.83 2.79 9.28
CA ARG A 121 -5.21 3.91 10.00
C ARG A 121 -4.88 5.07 9.06
N ALA A 122 -4.35 4.77 7.89
CA ALA A 122 -4.01 5.78 6.90
C ALA A 122 -5.24 6.53 6.40
N ALA A 123 -6.32 5.80 6.13
CA ALA A 123 -7.58 6.39 5.70
C ALA A 123 -8.27 7.22 6.79
N ALA A 124 -7.92 6.98 8.06
CA ALA A 124 -8.40 7.75 9.20
C ALA A 124 -7.52 8.97 9.54
N SER A 125 -6.33 9.09 8.96
CA SER A 125 -5.45 10.24 9.20
C SER A 125 -5.92 11.47 8.41
N GLU A 126 -5.85 12.65 9.00
CA GLU A 126 -6.11 13.92 8.29
C GLU A 126 -4.93 14.35 7.40
N GLU A 127 -3.74 13.76 7.60
CA GLU A 127 -2.51 14.05 6.86
C GLU A 127 -2.29 13.08 5.69
N ILE A 128 -3.34 12.76 4.92
CA ILE A 128 -3.16 11.97 3.70
C ILE A 128 -2.51 12.90 2.67
N PRO A 129 -1.27 12.60 2.20
CA PRO A 129 -0.63 13.40 1.17
C PRO A 129 -1.53 13.47 -0.05
N SER A 130 -1.62 14.66 -0.67
CA SER A 130 -2.41 14.83 -1.89
C SER A 130 -2.00 13.78 -2.93
N PRO A 131 -2.95 13.31 -3.76
CA PRO A 131 -2.63 12.45 -4.91
C PRO A 131 -1.47 13.06 -5.70
N GLY A 132 -0.43 12.28 -5.97
CA GLY A 132 0.59 12.68 -6.94
C GLY A 132 0.07 12.41 -8.35
N GLU A 133 0.61 13.11 -9.35
CA GLU A 133 0.25 12.85 -10.76
C GLU A 133 0.64 11.42 -11.19
N ASP A 134 1.64 10.81 -10.53
CA ASP A 134 2.08 9.41 -10.69
C ASP A 134 1.52 8.45 -9.62
N ASP A 135 0.21 8.49 -9.38
CA ASP A 135 -0.50 7.52 -8.53
C ASP A 135 -0.77 6.20 -9.30
N PHE A 136 0.30 5.47 -9.63
CA PHE A 136 0.19 4.14 -10.22
C PHE A 136 -0.44 3.12 -9.25
N GLU A 137 -1.24 2.19 -9.80
CA GLU A 137 -1.77 1.05 -9.08
C GLU A 137 -0.64 0.08 -8.73
N ALA A 138 -0.14 0.16 -7.49
CA ALA A 138 0.91 -0.75 -7.03
C ALA A 138 0.32 -2.07 -6.49
N PRO A 139 1.10 -3.17 -6.52
CA PRO A 139 0.77 -4.41 -5.82
C PRO A 139 0.60 -4.29 -4.31
N GLU A 140 0.83 -3.12 -3.68
CA GLU A 140 0.52 -2.90 -2.27
C GLU A 140 -0.74 -2.06 -2.06
N GLY A 141 -1.36 -1.56 -3.13
CA GLY A 141 -2.42 -0.58 -3.07
C GLY A 141 -1.90 0.87 -3.05
N ARG A 142 -2.78 1.82 -3.35
CA ARG A 142 -2.41 3.21 -3.60
C ARG A 142 -2.12 3.96 -2.30
N LEU A 143 -2.84 3.64 -1.23
CA LEU A 143 -2.75 4.37 0.03
C LEU A 143 -1.42 4.11 0.76
N LEU A 144 -0.98 2.85 0.80
CA LEU A 144 0.30 2.47 1.41
C LEU A 144 1.49 3.09 0.67
N VAL A 145 1.43 3.19 -0.66
CA VAL A 145 2.44 3.88 -1.47
C VAL A 145 2.52 5.36 -1.12
N ARG A 146 1.38 6.05 -0.96
CA ARG A 146 1.38 7.47 -0.56
C ARG A 146 2.03 7.66 0.81
N ILE A 147 1.72 6.81 1.79
CA ILE A 147 2.35 6.88 3.12
C ILE A 147 3.85 6.60 3.02
N HIS A 148 4.25 5.57 2.28
CA HIS A 148 5.65 5.21 2.13
C HIS A 148 6.45 6.39 1.54
N ARG A 149 5.98 6.98 0.44
CA ARG A 149 6.57 8.18 -0.18
C ARG A 149 6.59 9.38 0.78
N SER A 150 5.52 9.60 1.54
CA SER A 150 5.46 10.71 2.50
C SER A 150 6.45 10.54 3.65
N ARG A 151 6.58 9.32 4.19
CA ARG A 151 7.57 9.02 5.24
C ARG A 151 9.00 9.17 4.73
N GLU A 152 9.31 8.71 3.52
CA GLU A 152 10.61 8.94 2.88
C GLU A 152 10.93 10.43 2.75
N ARG A 153 9.90 11.28 2.56
CA ARG A 153 10.03 12.74 2.47
C ARG A 153 9.95 13.48 3.83
N ASN A 154 9.88 12.77 4.96
CA ASN A 154 9.82 13.44 6.26
C ASN A 154 11.15 14.15 6.57
N ARG A 155 11.14 15.46 6.35
CA ARG A 155 12.33 16.34 6.42
C ARG A 155 13.08 16.23 7.75
N ARG A 156 12.37 16.13 8.87
CA ARG A 156 13.00 16.02 10.21
C ARG A 156 13.80 14.72 10.35
N LEU A 157 13.29 13.61 9.83
CA LEU A 157 13.98 12.32 9.88
C LEU A 157 15.17 12.29 8.92
N ILE A 158 15.00 12.85 7.72
CA ILE A 158 16.07 12.98 6.73
C ILE A 158 17.23 13.81 7.31
N GLU A 159 16.95 15.00 7.84
CA GLU A 159 17.95 15.90 8.41
C GLU A 159 18.70 15.22 9.58
N ARG A 160 17.98 14.53 10.47
CA ARG A 160 18.59 13.77 11.57
C ARG A 160 19.47 12.62 11.09
N LYS A 161 19.06 11.87 10.06
CA LYS A 161 19.86 10.78 9.50
C LYS A 161 21.11 11.30 8.80
N LYS A 162 20.99 12.38 8.01
CA LYS A 162 22.13 13.04 7.35
C LYS A 162 23.12 13.58 8.37
N ALA A 163 22.66 14.29 9.40
CA ALA A 163 23.51 14.79 10.47
C ALA A 163 24.21 13.64 11.22
N SER A 164 23.50 12.54 11.51
CA SER A 164 24.10 11.38 12.15
C SER A 164 25.16 10.69 11.29
N ALA A 165 24.98 10.63 9.97
CA ALA A 165 25.97 10.05 9.06
C ALA A 165 27.19 10.96 8.94
N LEU A 166 26.96 12.27 8.78
CA LEU A 166 28.04 13.26 8.70
C LEU A 166 28.90 13.29 9.98
N ASN A 167 28.28 13.16 11.16
CA ASN A 167 28.99 13.10 12.44
C ASN A 167 29.80 11.81 12.64
N LYS A 168 29.41 10.70 11.99
CA LYS A 168 30.10 9.41 12.14
C LYS A 168 31.20 9.22 11.11
N ASP A 169 30.86 9.46 9.85
CA ASP A 169 31.69 9.07 8.70
C ASP A 169 32.33 10.28 8.01
N GLY A 170 32.00 11.51 8.44
CA GLY A 170 32.53 12.76 7.88
C GLY A 170 32.03 13.09 6.46
N CYS A 171 31.28 12.18 5.82
CA CYS A 171 30.78 12.32 4.47
C CYS A 171 29.43 11.62 4.29
N LEU A 172 28.71 11.96 3.22
CA LEU A 172 27.46 11.32 2.84
C LEU A 172 27.69 10.44 1.60
N VAL A 173 27.76 9.13 1.83
CA VAL A 173 27.91 8.13 0.78
C VAL A 173 26.66 7.28 0.64
N CYS A 174 26.39 6.82 -0.57
CA CYS A 174 25.33 5.86 -0.80
C CYS A 174 25.70 4.52 -0.14
N GLU A 175 24.82 4.02 0.73
CA GLU A 175 25.02 2.74 1.40
C GLU A 175 24.97 1.55 0.41
N VAL A 176 24.42 1.72 -0.80
CA VAL A 176 24.28 0.65 -1.79
C VAL A 176 25.47 0.60 -2.76
N CYS A 177 25.81 1.72 -3.41
CA CYS A 177 26.85 1.77 -4.44
C CYS A 177 28.11 2.57 -4.03
N GLY A 178 28.17 3.11 -2.81
CA GLY A 178 29.29 3.94 -2.34
C GLY A 178 29.39 5.33 -2.98
N PHE A 179 28.47 5.71 -3.88
CA PHE A 179 28.53 6.98 -4.58
C PHE A 179 28.46 8.18 -3.63
N ASN A 180 29.40 9.12 -3.79
CA ASN A 180 29.48 10.36 -3.02
C ASN A 180 29.22 11.56 -3.95
N PHE A 181 28.13 12.29 -3.71
CA PHE A 181 27.77 13.45 -4.53
C PHE A 181 28.72 14.63 -4.33
N GLU A 182 29.23 14.87 -3.13
CA GLU A 182 30.17 15.97 -2.86
C GLU A 182 31.53 15.72 -3.52
N ALA A 183 31.99 14.47 -3.55
CA ALA A 183 33.24 14.10 -4.21
C ALA A 183 33.18 14.26 -5.75
N VAL A 184 32.02 13.97 -6.37
CA VAL A 184 31.86 14.01 -7.83
C VAL A 184 31.42 15.39 -8.33
N TYR A 185 30.50 16.05 -7.62
CA TYR A 185 29.87 17.30 -8.05
C TYR A 185 30.31 18.54 -7.24
N GLY A 186 31.23 18.37 -6.28
CA GLY A 186 31.72 19.45 -5.42
C GLY A 186 30.61 20.04 -4.53
N GLU A 187 30.62 21.36 -4.37
CA GLU A 187 29.65 22.06 -3.49
C GLU A 187 28.19 21.80 -3.85
N ARG A 188 27.87 21.58 -5.13
CA ARG A 188 26.50 21.27 -5.58
C ARG A 188 26.00 19.92 -5.06
N GLY A 189 26.92 19.00 -4.79
CA GLY A 189 26.60 17.68 -4.23
C GLY A 189 26.54 17.65 -2.70
N ARG A 190 26.94 18.73 -2.01
CA ARG A 190 26.96 18.78 -0.55
C ARG A 190 25.56 18.58 0.02
N GLY A 191 25.40 17.57 0.88
CA GLY A 191 24.11 17.25 1.49
C GLY A 191 23.12 16.55 0.54
N PHE A 192 23.48 16.32 -0.73
CA PHE A 192 22.61 15.73 -1.72
C PHE A 192 22.68 14.20 -1.62
N ILE A 193 21.67 13.62 -0.97
CA ILE A 193 21.46 12.18 -0.86
C ILE A 193 20.00 11.92 -0.46
N GLU A 194 19.42 10.82 -0.93
CA GLU A 194 18.05 10.44 -0.63
C GLU A 194 18.02 9.48 0.56
N CYS A 195 16.89 9.44 1.26
CA CYS A 195 16.69 8.60 2.44
C CYS A 195 15.63 7.55 2.10
N HIS A 196 16.00 6.28 2.20
CA HIS A 196 15.13 5.15 1.91
C HIS A 196 14.78 4.39 3.19
N HIS A 197 13.52 3.96 3.32
CA HIS A 197 13.10 3.10 4.43
C HIS A 197 13.36 1.63 4.08
N THR A 198 14.27 1.00 4.82
CA THR A 198 14.69 -0.40 4.62
C THR A 198 13.60 -1.42 4.93
N LEU A 199 12.63 -1.06 5.78
CA LEU A 199 11.45 -1.85 6.06
C LEU A 199 10.26 -1.27 5.29
N PRO A 200 9.56 -2.09 4.47
CA PRO A 200 8.30 -1.69 3.86
C PRO A 200 7.36 -1.17 4.95
N VAL A 201 6.82 0.02 4.75
CA VAL A 201 5.95 0.66 5.74
C VAL A 201 4.70 -0.18 6.02
N SER A 202 4.28 -0.98 5.04
CA SER A 202 3.24 -2.01 5.13
C SER A 202 3.52 -3.08 6.20
N LEU A 203 4.79 -3.35 6.51
CA LEU A 203 5.27 -4.33 7.49
C LEU A 203 5.81 -3.68 8.77
N LEU A 204 5.63 -2.37 8.98
CA LEU A 204 5.96 -1.78 10.28
C LEU A 204 4.85 -2.14 11.29
N GLU A 205 5.23 -2.51 12.51
CA GLU A 205 4.27 -2.76 13.60
C GLU A 205 3.51 -1.49 13.95
N CYS A 206 2.26 -1.66 14.37
CA CYS A 206 1.37 -0.56 14.69
C CYS A 206 1.97 0.26 15.86
N GLY A 207 2.31 1.53 15.60
CA GLY A 207 2.94 2.40 16.60
C GLY A 207 4.47 2.34 16.64
N ALA A 208 5.10 1.54 15.79
CA ALA A 208 6.55 1.56 15.64
C ALA A 208 7.00 2.96 15.20
N THR A 209 7.80 3.60 16.04
CA THR A 209 8.53 4.80 15.67
C THR A 209 9.61 4.40 14.66
N THR A 210 9.63 5.04 13.49
CA THR A 210 10.74 4.86 12.54
C THR A 210 12.02 5.26 13.25
N LYS A 211 12.91 4.30 13.49
CA LYS A 211 14.21 4.58 14.09
C LYS A 211 15.19 4.97 12.99
N LEU A 212 16.22 5.73 13.35
CA LEU A 212 17.27 6.13 12.40
C LEU A 212 18.01 4.94 11.75
N ARG A 213 17.94 3.76 12.37
CA ARG A 213 18.49 2.50 11.83
C ARG A 213 17.64 1.90 10.71
N ASP A 214 16.36 2.22 10.67
CA ASP A 214 15.43 1.71 9.66
C ASP A 214 15.50 2.53 8.35
N LEU A 215 16.30 3.61 8.38
CA LEU A 215 16.58 4.51 7.27
C LEU A 215 17.97 4.22 6.72
N ALA A 216 18.10 4.23 5.40
CA ALA A 216 19.37 4.13 4.70
C ALA A 216 19.56 5.28 3.73
N LEU A 217 20.80 5.74 3.60
CA LEU A 217 21.17 6.78 2.66
C LEU A 217 21.47 6.15 1.29
N VAL A 218 20.71 6.55 0.28
CA VAL A 218 20.82 6.01 -1.08
C VAL A 218 20.94 7.13 -2.11
N CYS A 219 21.67 6.90 -3.19
CA CYS A 219 21.69 7.83 -4.31
C CYS A 219 20.39 7.73 -5.12
N ALA A 220 20.06 8.77 -5.89
CA ALA A 220 18.83 8.82 -6.69
C ALA A 220 18.68 7.62 -7.64
N ASN A 221 19.78 7.10 -8.18
CA ASN A 221 19.77 5.94 -9.07
C ASN A 221 19.46 4.65 -8.31
N CYS A 222 20.13 4.40 -7.18
CA CYS A 222 19.87 3.22 -6.35
C CYS A 222 18.46 3.25 -5.77
N HIS A 223 17.99 4.44 -5.35
CA HIS A 223 16.65 4.60 -4.84
C HIS A 223 15.60 4.28 -5.89
N ARG A 224 15.77 4.77 -7.11
CA ARG A 224 14.91 4.40 -8.24
C ARG A 224 14.98 2.91 -8.56
N MET A 225 16.16 2.29 -8.49
CA MET A 225 16.31 0.88 -8.81
C MET A 225 15.64 -0.04 -7.76
N ILE A 226 15.76 0.30 -6.48
CA ILE A 226 15.04 -0.38 -5.39
C ILE A 226 13.53 -0.37 -5.64
N HIS A 227 13.02 0.77 -6.10
CA HIS A 227 11.60 0.99 -6.38
C HIS A 227 11.17 0.66 -7.82
N ALA A 228 12.08 0.20 -8.69
CA ALA A 228 11.83 0.05 -10.12
C ALA A 228 10.82 -1.06 -10.43
N SER A 229 10.89 -2.17 -9.69
CA SER A 229 9.98 -3.30 -9.82
C SER A 229 9.72 -3.93 -8.47
N ARG A 230 8.52 -4.48 -8.28
CA ARG A 230 8.16 -5.20 -7.05
C ARG A 230 8.35 -6.72 -7.21
N PRO A 231 8.68 -7.47 -6.15
CA PRO A 231 8.95 -7.00 -4.78
C PRO A 231 10.15 -6.06 -4.74
N TRP A 232 10.03 -4.95 -4.00
CA TRP A 232 11.12 -3.96 -3.92
C TRP A 232 12.37 -4.65 -3.42
N TRP A 233 13.50 -4.27 -3.98
CA TRP A 233 14.76 -4.82 -3.54
C TRP A 233 15.07 -4.35 -2.13
N THR A 234 15.49 -5.29 -1.28
CA THR A 234 16.22 -4.92 -0.07
C THR A 234 17.52 -4.23 -0.47
N LEU A 235 18.13 -3.47 0.46
CA LEU A 235 19.45 -2.90 0.21
C LEU A 235 20.47 -3.98 -0.16
N GLU A 236 20.37 -5.16 0.42
CA GLU A 236 21.24 -6.30 0.12
C GLU A 236 21.05 -6.79 -1.31
N GLN A 237 19.80 -6.89 -1.79
CA GLN A 237 19.51 -7.25 -3.18
C GLN A 237 20.03 -6.19 -4.15
N ALA A 238 19.84 -4.90 -3.82
CA ALA A 238 20.35 -3.80 -4.64
C ALA A 238 21.89 -3.77 -4.66
N ARG A 239 22.55 -4.07 -3.54
CA ARG A 239 24.02 -4.24 -3.48
C ARG A 239 24.49 -5.43 -4.31
N ALA A 240 23.83 -6.58 -4.18
CA ALA A 240 24.17 -7.80 -4.92
C ALA A 240 24.06 -7.58 -6.44
N ALA A 241 23.05 -6.85 -6.90
CA ALA A 241 22.85 -6.53 -8.31
C ALA A 241 23.95 -5.63 -8.91
N LEU A 242 24.65 -4.85 -8.08
CA LEU A 242 25.74 -3.97 -8.53
C LEU A 242 27.09 -4.70 -8.67
N GLY A 243 27.17 -5.99 -8.34
CA GLY A 243 28.34 -6.81 -8.66
C GLY A 243 29.61 -6.39 -7.92
N HIS A 244 29.51 -5.95 -6.65
CA HIS A 244 30.70 -5.86 -5.81
C HIS A 244 31.10 -7.27 -5.36
N ALA A 245 32.05 -7.84 -6.10
CA ALA A 245 32.94 -8.92 -5.67
C ALA A 245 33.79 -8.49 -4.46
#